data_AF-A0A146G7H3-F1
#
_entry.id   AF-A0A146G7H3-F1
#
_cell.length_a   1.000
_cell.length_b   1.000
_cell.length_c   1.000
_cell.angle_alpha   90.00
_cell.angle_beta   90.00
_cell.angle_gamma   90.00
#
_symmetry.space_group_name_H-M   'P 1'
#
loop_
_entity.id
_entity.type
_entity.pdbx_description
1 polymer ?
#
loop_
_entity_poly.entity_id
_entity_poly.type
_entity_poly.pdbx_seq_one_letter_code
_entity_poly.pdbx_strand_id
1 'polypeptide(L)'
;MKIRILTLLAALALGLMPQAKAVTAAVEHPGSVPILLGIEKVRDELKLNSLQRAVLDSLRAEYKNAARQIVAANPTTPEQRLEAEKKLLALNDRYNERALSTLNTTQRAKFMKIERKVLGALVLYTPSVQKELALAPKQIQAIEKIRQSGLKQVGKINRKFEAGKIGYQERLDLLRARKMASSEALLKVLTPTQKAEFAKITSQQS
;
A
#
# COMPACT_ATOMS: atom_id res chain seq x y z
N MET A 1 11.29 20.59 -55.20
CA MET A 1 12.32 19.68 -55.76
C MET A 1 13.62 19.95 -55.01
N LYS A 2 14.30 19.02 -54.35
CA LYS A 2 14.42 17.57 -54.52
C LYS A 2 14.50 16.85 -53.16
N ILE A 3 13.90 15.67 -53.16
CA ILE A 3 13.94 14.62 -52.15
C ILE A 3 15.33 13.98 -52.16
N ARG A 4 15.90 13.68 -50.99
CA ARG A 4 16.73 12.48 -50.80
C ARG A 4 16.38 11.80 -49.47
N ILE A 5 15.79 10.63 -49.66
CA ILE A 5 15.53 9.58 -48.70
C ILE A 5 16.86 8.94 -48.29
N LEU A 6 17.09 8.75 -46.99
CA LEU A 6 17.87 7.62 -46.50
C LEU A 6 17.12 6.99 -45.34
N THR A 7 16.58 5.82 -45.61
CA THR A 7 15.80 4.98 -44.70
C THR A 7 16.72 3.94 -44.05
N LEU A 8 16.37 3.57 -42.82
CA LEU A 8 16.74 2.34 -42.08
C LEU A 8 18.20 2.16 -41.64
N LEU A 9 18.44 2.26 -40.32
CA LEU A 9 18.70 1.10 -39.45
C LEU A 9 19.00 1.59 -38.00
N ALA A 10 17.99 1.57 -37.14
CA ALA A 10 18.17 1.47 -35.68
C ALA A 10 16.88 0.95 -35.03
N ALA A 11 16.29 -0.08 -35.64
CA ALA A 11 15.28 -0.92 -35.02
C ALA A 11 15.97 -2.22 -34.59
N LEU A 12 16.75 -2.20 -33.50
CA LEU A 12 17.05 -3.38 -32.66
C LEU A 12 17.96 -3.00 -31.48
N ALA A 13 17.37 -2.43 -30.41
CA ALA A 13 17.93 -2.53 -29.04
C ALA A 13 16.89 -2.12 -27.97
N LEU A 14 15.59 -2.21 -28.27
CA LEU A 14 14.51 -1.98 -27.30
C LEU A 14 14.07 -3.27 -26.57
N GLY A 15 14.85 -4.34 -26.70
CA GLY A 15 14.64 -5.60 -26.00
C GLY A 15 15.69 -5.79 -24.92
N LEU A 16 15.26 -6.15 -23.70
CA LEU A 16 16.07 -6.61 -22.58
C LEU A 16 16.72 -5.54 -21.68
N MET A 17 16.08 -4.39 -21.49
CA MET A 17 16.18 -3.78 -20.16
C MET A 17 15.25 -4.57 -19.24
N PRO A 18 15.75 -5.20 -18.15
CA PRO A 18 14.86 -5.59 -17.07
C PRO A 18 14.16 -4.30 -16.67
N GLN A 19 12.85 -4.23 -16.90
CA GLN A 19 12.06 -3.21 -16.23
C GLN A 19 12.43 -3.36 -14.78
N ALA A 20 13.08 -2.35 -14.20
CA ALA A 20 13.30 -2.28 -12.78
C ALA A 20 11.92 -2.52 -12.18
N LYS A 21 11.69 -3.75 -11.71
CA LYS A 21 10.45 -4.10 -11.05
C LYS A 21 10.36 -3.06 -9.96
N ALA A 22 9.26 -2.31 -9.90
CA ALA A 22 8.99 -1.53 -8.72
C ALA A 22 8.92 -2.56 -7.58
N VAL A 23 10.05 -2.77 -6.90
CA VAL A 23 10.23 -3.71 -5.79
C VAL A 23 9.58 -3.07 -4.58
N THR A 24 8.27 -2.86 -4.66
CA THR A 24 7.48 -2.67 -3.47
C THR A 24 7.07 -4.10 -3.11
N ALA A 25 7.81 -4.73 -2.20
CA ALA A 25 7.48 -6.08 -1.75
C ALA A 25 6.03 -6.09 -1.20
N ALA A 26 5.39 -7.25 -1.21
CA ALA A 26 4.18 -7.43 -0.42
C ALA A 26 4.54 -7.17 1.05
N VAL A 27 3.84 -6.22 1.68
CA VAL A 27 4.08 -5.81 3.07
C VAL A 27 2.98 -6.38 3.94
N GLU A 28 3.34 -6.77 5.16
CA GLU A 28 2.41 -7.40 6.09
C GLU A 28 1.25 -6.46 6.45
N HIS A 29 1.56 -5.17 6.62
CA HIS A 29 0.59 -4.12 6.90
C HIS A 29 0.64 -3.05 5.82
N PRO A 30 -0.27 -3.04 4.83
CA PRO A 30 -0.21 -2.14 3.68
C PRO A 30 -0.62 -0.70 4.04
N GLY A 31 0.24 -0.02 4.82
CA GLY A 31 0.12 1.39 5.21
C GLY A 31 -0.93 1.67 6.28
N SER A 32 -1.48 0.64 6.92
CA SER A 32 -2.59 0.70 7.87
C SER A 32 -2.16 1.04 9.29
N VAL A 33 -1.04 0.51 9.79
CA VAL A 33 -0.58 0.69 11.18
C VAL A 33 -0.50 2.14 11.61
N PRO A 34 0.22 3.04 10.90
CA PRO A 34 0.31 4.44 11.33
C PRO A 34 -1.06 5.12 11.35
N ILE A 35 -1.98 4.73 10.49
CA ILE A 35 -3.33 5.30 10.44
C ILE A 35 -4.16 4.78 11.62
N LEU A 36 -4.32 3.46 11.73
CA LEU A 36 -5.22 2.81 12.68
C LEU A 36 -4.79 3.03 14.13
N LEU A 37 -3.50 2.90 14.44
CA LEU A 37 -2.99 3.18 15.79
C LEU A 37 -2.97 4.68 16.12
N GLY A 38 -3.35 5.56 15.19
CA GLY A 38 -3.62 6.97 15.46
C GLY A 38 -5.09 7.32 15.69
N ILE A 39 -6.00 6.34 15.60
CA ILE A 39 -7.44 6.55 15.80
C ILE A 39 -7.79 6.20 17.25
N GLU A 40 -8.39 7.15 17.96
CA GLU A 40 -8.70 7.00 19.39
C GLU A 40 -9.58 5.78 19.68
N LYS A 41 -10.65 5.60 18.89
CA LYS A 41 -11.54 4.43 19.00
C LYS A 41 -10.79 3.09 18.88
N VAL A 42 -9.76 3.00 18.03
CA VAL A 42 -8.94 1.78 17.91
C VAL A 42 -8.10 1.61 19.17
N ARG A 43 -7.50 2.68 19.69
CA ARG A 43 -6.70 2.64 20.93
C ARG A 43 -7.56 2.21 22.13
N ASP A 44 -8.78 2.72 22.22
CA ASP A 44 -9.76 2.34 23.25
C ASP A 44 -10.15 0.88 23.12
N GLU A 45 -10.44 0.43 21.90
CA GLU A 45 -10.78 -0.96 21.62
C GLU A 45 -9.62 -1.92 21.98
N LEU A 46 -8.38 -1.51 21.77
CA LEU A 46 -7.17 -2.23 22.17
C LEU A 46 -6.86 -2.09 23.67
N LYS A 47 -7.60 -1.26 24.41
CA LYS A 47 -7.37 -0.95 25.83
C LYS A 47 -5.92 -0.51 26.08
N LEU A 48 -5.40 0.37 25.23
CA LEU A 48 -4.03 0.87 25.40
C LEU A 48 -3.93 1.72 26.66
N ASN A 49 -2.91 1.45 27.48
CA ASN A 49 -2.62 2.27 28.65
C ASN A 49 -1.89 3.57 28.26
N SER A 50 -1.74 4.49 29.23
CA SER A 50 -1.12 5.80 29.00
C SER A 50 0.31 5.71 28.48
N LEU A 51 1.10 4.74 28.94
CA LEU A 51 2.47 4.54 28.47
C LEU A 51 2.50 4.10 27.01
N GLN A 52 1.69 3.11 26.63
CA GLN A 52 1.59 2.65 25.24
C GLN A 52 1.15 3.78 24.30
N ARG A 53 0.18 4.60 24.74
CA ARG A 53 -0.29 5.77 23.97
C ARG A 53 0.82 6.79 23.76
N ALA A 54 1.54 7.17 24.82
CA ALA A 54 2.65 8.11 24.74
C ALA A 54 3.76 7.62 23.79
N VAL A 55 4.12 6.33 23.86
CA VAL A 55 5.10 5.73 22.94
C VAL A 55 4.62 5.79 21.49
N LEU A 56 3.36 5.40 21.22
CA LEU A 56 2.81 5.45 19.86
C LEU A 56 2.72 6.87 19.30
N ASP A 57 2.44 7.86 20.14
CA ASP A 57 2.41 9.27 19.74
C ASP A 57 3.81 9.79 19.40
N SER A 58 4.83 9.44 20.20
CA SER A 58 6.24 9.73 19.88
C SER A 58 6.65 9.10 18.55
N LEU A 59 6.38 7.80 18.37
CA LEU A 59 6.68 7.08 17.13
C LEU A 59 6.01 7.73 15.91
N ARG A 60 4.76 8.18 16.05
CA ARG A 60 4.01 8.84 14.98
C ARG A 60 4.59 10.21 14.65
N ALA A 61 5.06 10.96 15.64
CA ALA A 61 5.74 12.24 15.42
C ALA A 61 7.07 12.03 14.66
N GLU A 62 7.88 11.07 15.10
CA GLU A 62 9.12 10.67 14.42
C GLU A 62 8.87 10.28 12.95
N TYR A 63 7.88 9.40 12.73
CA TYR A 63 7.48 8.96 11.38
C TYR A 63 7.07 10.13 10.49
N LYS A 64 6.20 11.01 10.98
CA LYS A 64 5.74 12.18 10.22
C LYS A 64 6.89 13.12 9.86
N ASN A 65 7.81 13.36 10.79
CA ASN A 65 8.95 14.23 10.54
C ASN A 65 9.90 13.64 9.50
N ALA A 66 10.23 12.35 9.60
CA ALA A 66 11.07 11.67 8.61
C ALA A 66 10.40 11.62 7.22
N ALA A 67 9.09 11.32 7.17
CA ALA A 67 8.34 11.30 5.91
C ALA A 67 8.31 12.69 5.26
N ARG A 68 8.12 13.76 6.05
CA ARG A 68 8.18 15.14 5.56
C ARG A 68 9.55 15.47 4.97
N GLN A 69 10.65 15.06 5.60
CA GLN A 69 12.00 15.30 5.06
C GLN A 69 12.22 14.60 3.72
N ILE A 70 11.74 13.36 3.56
CA ILE A 70 11.83 12.62 2.30
C ILE A 70 11.03 13.32 1.20
N VAL A 71 9.80 13.78 1.50
CA VAL A 71 8.94 14.47 0.54
C VAL A 71 9.46 15.88 0.21
N ALA A 72 9.98 16.60 1.22
CA ALA A 72 10.52 17.95 1.06
C ALA A 72 11.76 18.00 0.17
N ALA A 73 12.49 16.88 0.01
CA ALA A 73 13.58 16.76 -0.96
C ALA A 73 13.13 16.93 -2.42
N ASN A 74 11.81 16.97 -2.67
CA ASN A 74 11.17 17.27 -3.96
C ASN A 74 11.80 16.50 -5.15
N PRO A 75 11.76 15.16 -5.14
CA PRO A 75 12.40 14.34 -6.17
C PRO A 75 11.76 14.60 -7.55
N THR A 76 12.55 15.08 -8.51
CA THR A 76 12.06 15.51 -9.83
C THR A 76 12.29 14.46 -10.91
N THR A 77 13.37 13.66 -10.81
CA THR A 77 13.65 12.59 -11.78
C THR A 77 12.93 11.27 -11.43
N PRO A 78 12.72 10.36 -12.40
CA PRO A 78 12.22 9.01 -12.10
C PRO A 78 13.05 8.26 -11.04
N GLU A 79 14.37 8.36 -11.09
CA GLU A 79 15.30 7.67 -10.20
C GLU A 79 15.22 8.21 -8.77
N GLN A 80 15.20 9.54 -8.63
CA GLN A 80 15.02 10.20 -7.32
C GLN A 80 13.67 9.83 -6.68
N ARG A 81 12.62 9.72 -7.49
CA ARG A 81 11.29 9.32 -7.01
C ARG A 81 11.26 7.86 -6.56
N LEU A 82 11.92 6.97 -7.30
CA LEU A 82 12.06 5.58 -6.91
C LEU A 82 12.83 5.45 -5.59
N GLU A 83 13.89 6.24 -5.42
CA GLU A 83 14.66 6.25 -4.17
C GLU A 83 13.85 6.80 -2.99
N ALA A 84 13.08 7.88 -3.20
CA ALA A 84 12.18 8.40 -2.19
C ALA A 84 11.09 7.37 -1.80
N GLU A 85 10.54 6.64 -2.77
CA GLU A 85 9.58 5.56 -2.53
C GLU A 85 10.19 4.43 -1.68
N LYS A 86 11.41 4.00 -2.00
CA LYS A 86 12.14 2.99 -1.18
C LYS A 86 12.35 3.47 0.25
N LYS A 87 12.76 4.72 0.44
CA LYS A 87 12.95 5.32 1.77
C LYS A 87 11.64 5.38 2.56
N LEU A 88 10.53 5.75 1.91
CA LEU A 88 9.21 5.79 2.54
C LEU A 88 8.73 4.39 2.94
N LEU A 89 8.99 3.38 2.12
CA LEU A 89 8.68 1.98 2.45
C LEU A 89 9.49 1.49 3.65
N ALA A 90 10.80 1.68 3.64
CA ALA A 90 11.66 1.31 4.77
C ALA A 90 11.26 2.05 6.07
N LEU A 91 10.89 3.33 5.96
CA LEU A 91 10.39 4.11 7.08
C LEU A 91 9.07 3.54 7.63
N ASN A 92 8.15 3.13 6.74
CA ASN A 92 6.89 2.49 7.11
C ASN A 92 7.13 1.15 7.81
N ASP A 93 8.03 0.31 7.30
CA ASP A 93 8.33 -0.99 7.88
C ASP A 93 8.92 -0.85 9.29
N ARG A 94 9.90 0.06 9.46
CA ARG A 94 10.47 0.37 10.78
C ARG A 94 9.45 0.92 11.77
N TYR A 95 8.53 1.78 11.30
CA TYR A 95 7.45 2.27 12.14
C TYR A 95 6.52 1.13 12.54
N ASN A 96 6.09 0.28 11.59
CA ASN A 96 5.18 -0.83 11.86
C ASN A 96 5.75 -1.78 12.91
N GLU A 97 7.02 -2.17 12.76
CA GLU A 97 7.71 -3.04 13.71
C GLU A 97 7.71 -2.45 15.12
N ARG A 98 8.18 -1.19 15.27
CA ARG A 98 8.25 -0.50 16.56
C ARG A 98 6.87 -0.26 17.17
N ALA A 99 5.87 0.08 16.36
CA ALA A 99 4.53 0.34 16.85
C ALA A 99 3.86 -0.97 17.33
N LEU A 100 4.02 -2.06 16.60
CA LEU A 100 3.45 -3.36 16.97
C LEU A 100 4.16 -4.02 18.16
N SER A 101 5.43 -3.70 18.40
CA SER A 101 6.15 -4.17 19.59
C SER A 101 5.66 -3.50 20.88
N THR A 102 5.03 -2.31 20.79
CA THR A 102 4.37 -1.68 21.95
C THR A 102 3.12 -2.44 22.42
N LEU A 103 2.53 -3.24 21.54
CA LEU A 103 1.32 -4.01 21.82
C LEU A 103 1.69 -5.36 22.43
N ASN A 104 0.93 -5.85 23.40
CA ASN A 104 1.06 -7.25 23.83
C ASN A 104 0.42 -8.22 22.81
N THR A 105 0.59 -9.52 23.00
CA THR A 105 0.08 -10.55 22.07
C THR A 105 -1.43 -10.46 21.84
N THR A 106 -2.22 -10.25 22.89
CA THR A 106 -3.68 -10.11 22.79
C THR A 106 -4.07 -8.86 22.02
N GLN A 107 -3.39 -7.74 22.27
CA GLN A 107 -3.60 -6.47 21.56
C GLN A 107 -3.21 -6.59 20.09
N ARG A 108 -2.10 -7.25 19.76
CA ARG A 108 -1.71 -7.50 18.36
C ARG A 108 -2.75 -8.33 17.63
N ALA A 109 -3.22 -9.43 18.24
CA ALA A 109 -4.26 -10.26 17.64
C ALA A 109 -5.55 -9.47 17.38
N LYS A 110 -5.96 -8.62 18.33
CA LYS A 110 -7.12 -7.74 18.17
C LYS A 110 -6.90 -6.68 17.10
N PHE A 111 -5.72 -6.07 17.06
CA PHE A 111 -5.34 -5.09 16.05
C PHE A 111 -5.40 -5.69 14.64
N MET A 112 -4.93 -6.93 14.45
CA MET A 112 -5.05 -7.65 13.17
C MET A 112 -6.50 -7.83 12.72
N LYS A 113 -7.42 -8.13 13.65
CA LYS A 113 -8.86 -8.21 13.33
C LYS A 113 -9.42 -6.86 12.89
N ILE A 114 -9.07 -5.79 13.61
CA ILE A 114 -9.47 -4.41 13.25
C ILE A 114 -8.92 -4.03 11.87
N GLU A 115 -7.65 -4.32 11.62
CA GLU A 115 -6.98 -4.04 10.35
C GLU A 115 -7.66 -4.77 9.18
N ARG A 116 -7.91 -6.07 9.34
CA ARG A 116 -8.63 -6.89 8.34
C ARG A 116 -10.00 -6.32 8.00
N LYS A 117 -10.75 -5.90 9.03
CA LYS A 117 -12.05 -5.26 8.87
C LYS A 117 -11.97 -3.94 8.10
N VAL A 118 -11.00 -3.08 8.43
CA VAL A 118 -10.91 -1.74 7.82
C VAL A 118 -10.37 -1.80 6.37
N LEU A 119 -9.38 -2.65 6.13
CA LEU A 119 -8.78 -2.81 4.82
C LEU A 119 -9.69 -3.58 3.86
N GLY A 120 -10.52 -4.51 4.36
CA GLY A 120 -11.37 -5.36 3.54
C GLY A 120 -10.54 -6.14 2.53
N ALA A 121 -10.95 -6.17 1.26
CA ALA A 121 -10.24 -6.90 0.19
C ALA A 121 -8.76 -6.53 0.05
N LEU A 122 -8.33 -5.34 0.48
CA LEU A 122 -6.93 -4.94 0.39
C LEU A 122 -5.99 -5.79 1.26
N VAL A 123 -6.48 -6.49 2.27
CA VAL A 123 -5.65 -7.44 3.05
C VAL A 123 -5.19 -8.64 2.25
N LEU A 124 -5.73 -8.85 1.04
CA LEU A 124 -5.20 -9.85 0.12
C LEU A 124 -3.79 -9.50 -0.38
N TYR A 125 -3.31 -8.27 -0.20
CA TYR A 125 -1.91 -7.93 -0.43
C TYR A 125 -0.95 -8.48 0.64
N THR A 126 -1.47 -8.84 1.82
CA THR A 126 -0.69 -9.30 2.98
C THR A 126 -0.29 -10.77 2.82
N PRO A 127 1.03 -11.11 2.89
CA PRO A 127 1.49 -12.49 2.73
C PRO A 127 0.87 -13.49 3.73
N SER A 128 0.67 -13.10 4.99
CA SER A 128 0.04 -13.99 5.98
C SER A 128 -1.40 -14.37 5.62
N VAL A 129 -2.19 -13.41 5.10
CA VAL A 129 -3.55 -13.65 4.62
C VAL A 129 -3.55 -14.54 3.38
N GLN A 130 -2.59 -14.32 2.47
CA GLN A 130 -2.46 -15.19 1.30
C GLN A 130 -2.16 -16.64 1.70
N LYS A 131 -1.34 -16.84 2.75
CA LYS A 131 -1.05 -18.16 3.33
C LYS A 131 -2.28 -18.75 4.04
N GLU A 132 -3.01 -17.97 4.83
CA GLU A 132 -4.22 -18.38 5.54
C GLU A 132 -5.33 -18.85 4.57
N LEU A 133 -5.44 -18.21 3.40
CA LEU A 133 -6.39 -18.60 2.35
C LEU A 133 -5.84 -19.65 1.37
N ALA A 134 -4.62 -20.15 1.62
CA ALA A 134 -3.92 -21.09 0.74
C ALA A 134 -3.94 -20.65 -0.74
N LEU A 135 -3.62 -19.39 -1.02
CA LEU A 135 -3.66 -18.86 -2.39
C LEU A 135 -2.62 -19.54 -3.27
N ALA A 136 -3.04 -19.96 -4.46
CA ALA A 136 -2.14 -20.55 -5.45
C ALA A 136 -1.16 -19.50 -6.00
N PRO A 137 0.03 -19.90 -6.49
CA PRO A 137 1.00 -18.95 -7.05
C PRO A 137 0.44 -18.05 -8.16
N LYS A 138 -0.45 -18.58 -9.01
CA LYS A 138 -1.14 -17.78 -10.06
C LYS A 138 -2.03 -16.68 -9.46
N GLN A 139 -2.70 -16.96 -8.35
CA GLN A 139 -3.55 -15.97 -7.65
C GLN A 139 -2.69 -14.89 -7.01
N ILE A 140 -1.60 -15.26 -6.34
CA ILE A 140 -0.63 -14.32 -5.76
C ILE A 140 -0.07 -13.39 -6.84
N GLN A 141 0.31 -13.92 -8.00
CA GLN A 141 0.78 -13.12 -9.13
C GLN A 141 -0.30 -12.16 -9.67
N ALA A 142 -1.58 -12.59 -9.72
CA ALA A 142 -2.68 -11.74 -10.14
C ALA A 142 -2.93 -10.60 -9.15
N ILE A 143 -2.91 -10.88 -7.84
CA ILE A 143 -3.00 -9.90 -6.77
C ILE A 143 -1.89 -8.86 -6.88
N GLU A 144 -0.65 -9.31 -7.11
CA GLU A 144 0.50 -8.42 -7.27
C GLU A 144 0.36 -7.51 -8.51
N LYS A 145 -0.14 -8.04 -9.63
CA LYS A 145 -0.45 -7.22 -10.82
C LYS A 145 -1.51 -6.14 -10.51
N ILE A 146 -2.56 -6.48 -9.76
CA ILE A 146 -3.59 -5.53 -9.32
C ILE A 146 -2.96 -4.44 -8.44
N ARG A 147 -2.11 -4.83 -7.48
CA ARG A 147 -1.42 -3.91 -6.57
C ARG A 147 -0.57 -2.90 -7.35
N GLN A 148 0.27 -3.39 -8.25
CA GLN A 148 1.17 -2.57 -9.07
C GLN A 148 0.41 -1.61 -9.98
N SER A 149 -0.66 -2.08 -10.63
CA SER A 149 -1.56 -1.23 -11.43
C SER A 149 -2.18 -0.12 -10.56
N GLY A 150 -2.65 -0.49 -9.38
CA GLY A 150 -3.20 0.45 -8.42
C GLY A 150 -2.18 1.51 -7.96
N LEU A 151 -0.93 1.12 -7.68
CA LEU A 151 0.13 2.07 -7.30
C LEU A 151 0.43 3.06 -8.42
N LYS A 152 0.50 2.59 -9.68
CA LYS A 152 0.65 3.45 -10.85
C LYS A 152 -0.50 4.47 -10.97
N GLN A 153 -1.73 4.06 -10.70
CA GLN A 153 -2.88 4.96 -10.69
C GLN A 153 -2.81 6.00 -9.57
N VAL A 154 -2.43 5.60 -8.34
CA VAL A 154 -2.23 6.54 -7.22
C VAL A 154 -1.16 7.58 -7.57
N GLY A 155 -0.04 7.15 -8.15
CA GLY A 155 1.00 8.07 -8.61
C GLY A 155 0.49 9.05 -9.68
N LYS A 156 -0.37 8.62 -10.61
CA LYS A 156 -1.00 9.52 -11.59
C LYS A 156 -1.94 10.53 -10.92
N ILE A 157 -2.77 10.10 -9.98
CA ILE A 157 -3.72 10.96 -9.25
C ILE A 157 -2.97 12.00 -8.43
N ASN A 158 -1.95 11.59 -7.66
CA ASN A 158 -1.17 12.51 -6.84
C ASN A 158 -0.44 13.54 -7.70
N ARG A 159 0.14 13.15 -8.84
CA ARG A 159 0.76 14.12 -9.76
C ARG A 159 -0.22 15.15 -10.32
N LYS A 160 -1.47 14.76 -10.60
CA LYS A 160 -2.49 15.71 -11.03
C LYS A 160 -2.81 16.72 -9.92
N PHE A 161 -2.93 16.25 -8.69
CA PHE A 161 -3.20 17.08 -7.53
C PHE A 161 -2.04 18.04 -7.23
N GLU A 162 -0.81 17.53 -7.20
CA GLU A 162 0.42 18.33 -6.98
C GLU A 162 0.61 19.39 -8.07
N ALA A 163 0.20 19.10 -9.31
CA ALA A 163 0.21 20.06 -10.41
C ALA A 163 -1.00 21.01 -10.42
N GLY A 164 -1.86 20.99 -9.38
CA GLY A 164 -3.04 21.85 -9.28
C GLY A 164 -4.17 21.54 -10.29
N LYS A 165 -4.11 20.39 -10.99
CA LYS A 165 -5.06 20.03 -12.05
C LYS A 165 -6.38 19.46 -11.53
N ILE A 166 -6.40 19.03 -10.27
CA ILE A 166 -7.59 18.50 -9.59
C ILE A 166 -7.62 19.06 -8.17
N GLY A 167 -8.82 19.26 -7.64
CA GLY A 167 -9.03 19.71 -6.26
C GLY A 167 -8.80 18.60 -5.23
N TYR A 168 -8.78 18.97 -3.94
CA TYR A 168 -8.62 18.01 -2.84
C TYR A 168 -9.76 16.97 -2.80
N GLN A 169 -11.00 17.41 -2.94
CA GLN A 169 -12.16 16.52 -2.90
C GLN A 169 -12.15 15.53 -4.07
N GLU A 170 -11.90 16.01 -5.29
CA GLU A 170 -11.78 15.16 -6.48
C GLU A 170 -10.66 14.13 -6.33
N ARG A 171 -9.51 14.51 -5.75
CA ARG A 171 -8.44 13.56 -5.42
C ARG A 171 -8.95 12.45 -4.51
N LEU A 172 -9.67 12.79 -3.44
CA LEU A 172 -10.22 11.79 -2.51
C LEU A 172 -11.22 10.86 -3.19
N ASP A 173 -12.08 11.40 -4.05
CA ASP A 173 -13.09 10.62 -4.78
C ASP A 173 -12.42 9.66 -5.77
N LEU A 174 -11.41 10.10 -6.52
CA LEU A 174 -10.62 9.24 -7.41
C LEU A 174 -9.88 8.14 -6.67
N LEU A 175 -9.27 8.45 -5.52
CA LEU A 175 -8.60 7.46 -4.68
C LEU A 175 -9.60 6.43 -4.11
N ARG A 176 -10.79 6.88 -3.70
CA ARG A 176 -11.88 6.00 -3.25
C ARG A 176 -12.38 5.09 -4.38
N ALA A 177 -12.67 5.65 -5.55
CA ALA A 177 -13.12 4.88 -6.71
C ALA A 177 -12.07 3.81 -7.11
N ARG A 178 -10.79 4.18 -7.16
CA ARG A 178 -9.69 3.24 -7.39
C ARG A 178 -9.64 2.15 -6.33
N LYS A 179 -9.79 2.49 -5.04
CA LYS A 179 -9.83 1.52 -3.94
C LYS A 179 -10.94 0.50 -4.14
N MET A 180 -12.14 0.94 -4.50
CA MET A 180 -13.30 0.07 -4.75
C MET A 180 -13.05 -0.86 -5.93
N ALA A 181 -12.59 -0.33 -7.07
CA ALA A 181 -12.27 -1.12 -8.25
C ALA A 181 -11.17 -2.17 -7.96
N SER A 182 -10.14 -1.78 -7.18
CA SER A 182 -9.08 -2.72 -6.75
C SER A 182 -9.67 -3.83 -5.88
N SER A 183 -10.56 -3.49 -4.95
CA SER A 183 -11.19 -4.43 -4.03
C SER A 183 -12.04 -5.46 -4.79
N GLU A 184 -12.84 -5.00 -5.75
CA GLU A 184 -13.65 -5.88 -6.60
C GLU A 184 -12.76 -6.83 -7.43
N ALA A 185 -11.71 -6.30 -8.04
CA ALA A 185 -10.76 -7.11 -8.83
C ALA A 185 -10.06 -8.17 -7.96
N LEU A 186 -9.67 -7.83 -6.73
CA LEU A 186 -9.04 -8.78 -5.81
C LEU A 186 -9.99 -9.92 -5.42
N LEU A 187 -11.25 -9.61 -5.10
CA LEU A 187 -12.23 -10.63 -4.76
C LEU A 187 -12.50 -11.58 -5.94
N LYS A 188 -12.41 -11.11 -7.18
CA LYS A 188 -12.53 -11.96 -8.38
C LYS A 188 -11.40 -12.98 -8.53
N VAL A 189 -10.25 -12.77 -7.89
CA VAL A 189 -9.12 -13.74 -7.91
C VAL A 189 -9.42 -14.97 -7.05
N LEU A 190 -10.26 -14.83 -6.03
CA LEU A 190 -10.57 -15.90 -5.07
C LEU A 190 -11.55 -16.92 -5.64
N THR A 191 -11.34 -18.20 -5.31
CA THR A 191 -12.34 -19.25 -5.52
C THR A 191 -13.56 -19.04 -4.61
N PRO A 192 -14.71 -19.67 -4.88
CA PRO A 192 -15.87 -19.59 -3.98
C PRO A 192 -15.54 -19.98 -2.53
N THR A 193 -14.78 -21.06 -2.33
CA THR A 193 -14.35 -21.49 -0.99
C THR A 193 -13.46 -20.45 -0.32
N GLN A 194 -12.49 -19.89 -1.03
CA GLN A 194 -11.64 -18.83 -0.49
C GLN A 194 -12.41 -17.56 -0.18
N LYS A 195 -13.45 -17.21 -0.96
CA LYS A 195 -14.34 -16.08 -0.64
C LYS A 195 -15.10 -16.30 0.66
N ALA A 196 -15.57 -17.52 0.91
CA ALA A 196 -16.23 -17.87 2.16
C ALA A 196 -15.29 -17.76 3.36
N GLU A 197 -14.06 -18.29 3.27
CA GLU A 197 -13.05 -18.13 4.32
C GLU A 197 -12.63 -16.67 4.50
N PHE A 198 -12.46 -15.93 3.39
CA PHE A 198 -12.14 -14.51 3.41
C PHE A 198 -13.21 -13.70 4.14
N ALA A 199 -14.49 -14.01 3.92
CA ALA A 199 -15.59 -13.37 4.61
C ALA A 199 -15.49 -13.60 6.13
N LYS A 200 -15.15 -14.80 6.60
CA LYS A 200 -14.98 -15.07 8.04
C LYS A 200 -13.91 -14.18 8.68
N ILE A 201 -12.76 -14.02 8.02
CA ILE A 201 -11.63 -13.25 8.56
C ILE A 201 -11.79 -11.73 8.45
N THR A 202 -12.75 -11.25 7.66
CA THR A 202 -13.04 -9.82 7.47
C THR A 202 -14.40 -9.37 8.02
N SER A 203 -15.29 -10.31 8.34
CA SER A 203 -16.61 -10.05 8.93
C SER A 203 -16.53 -9.65 10.40
N GLN A 204 -17.55 -8.93 10.86
CA GLN A 204 -17.79 -8.74 12.29
C GLN A 204 -18.31 -10.06 12.84
N GLN A 205 -17.55 -10.73 13.71
CA GLN A 205 -18.22 -11.46 14.78
C GLN A 205 -18.72 -10.39 15.75
N SER A 206 -19.95 -9.94 15.50
CA SER A 206 -20.77 -9.17 16.43
C SER A 206 -21.14 -10.03 17.64
#